data_AF-A0A3M2F4M4-F1
#
_entry.id   AF-A0A3M2F4M4-F1
#
_cell.length_a   1.000
_cell.length_b   1.000
_cell.length_c   1.000
_cell.angle_alpha   90.00
_cell.angle_beta   90.00
_cell.angle_gamma   90.00
#
_symmetry.space_group_name_H-M   'P 1'
#
loop_
_entity.id
_entity.type
_entity.pdbx_description
1 polymer ?
#
loop_
_entity_poly.entity_id
_entity_poly.type
_entity_poly.pdbx_seq_one_letter_code
_entity_poly.pdbx_strand_id
1 'polypeptide(L)' 'MFSRARASIAACLLPLKTKNPELYFVARGDGTHLFSRTLIEHNRNRIRVKRLRHKN' A
#
# COMPACT_ATOMS: atom_id res chain seq x y z
N MET A 1 -11.47 -21.62 -5.45
CA MET A 1 -11.22 -20.18 -5.14
C MET A 1 -11.18 -20.02 -3.63
N PHE A 2 -10.03 -19.61 -3.04
CA PHE A 2 -9.93 -19.45 -1.58
C PHE A 2 -10.76 -18.25 -1.11
N SER A 3 -11.39 -18.34 0.07
CA SER A 3 -12.11 -17.22 0.66
C SER A 3 -11.15 -16.10 1.06
N ARG A 4 -11.61 -14.84 0.98
CA ARG A 4 -10.82 -13.66 1.38
C ARG A 4 -10.31 -13.78 2.82
N ALA A 5 -11.13 -14.34 3.71
CA ALA A 5 -10.76 -14.59 5.11
C ALA A 5 -9.54 -15.53 5.24
N ARG A 6 -9.54 -16.65 4.51
CA ARG A 6 -8.40 -17.59 4.52
C ARG A 6 -7.13 -16.94 3.96
N ALA A 7 -7.26 -16.14 2.90
CA ALA A 7 -6.13 -15.41 2.32
C ALA A 7 -5.55 -14.36 3.28
N SER A 8 -6.41 -13.63 4.00
CA SER A 8 -6.00 -12.65 5.02
C SER A 8 -5.23 -13.30 6.18
N ILE A 9 -5.71 -14.43 6.69
CA ILE A 9 -5.02 -15.17 7.75
C ILE A 9 -3.66 -15.66 7.25
N ALA A 10 -3.60 -16.21 6.04
CA ALA A 10 -2.34 -16.66 5.44
C ALA A 10 -1.32 -15.52 5.31
N ALA A 11 -1.74 -14.33 4.87
CA ALA A 11 -0.85 -13.16 4.75
C ALA A 11 -0.31 -12.67 6.11
N CYS A 12 -1.10 -12.82 7.18
CA CYS A 12 -0.67 -12.47 8.54
C CYS A 12 0.39 -13.45 9.07
N LEU A 13 0.20 -14.75 8.83
CA LEU A 13 1.13 -15.80 9.28
C LEU A 13 2.39 -15.88 8.42
N LEU A 14 2.29 -15.56 7.12
CA LEU A 14 3.36 -15.67 6.14
C LEU A 14 3.53 -14.34 5.40
N PRO A 15 4.03 -13.29 6.08
CA PRO A 15 4.26 -12.00 5.44
C PRO A 15 5.33 -12.14 4.36
N LEU A 16 5.23 -11.31 3.32
CA LEU A 16 6.24 -11.25 2.27
C LEU A 16 7.55 -10.75 2.87
N LYS A 17 8.58 -11.59 2.83
CA LYS A 17 9.93 -11.21 3.28
C LYS A 17 10.58 -10.33 2.24
N THR A 18 10.63 -9.03 2.50
CA THR A 18 11.38 -8.08 1.67
C THR A 18 12.69 -7.72 2.35
N LYS A 19 13.75 -7.48 1.57
CA LYS A 19 15.04 -7.01 2.11
C LYS A 19 14.94 -5.60 2.72
N ASN A 20 13.94 -4.83 2.29
CA ASN A 20 13.70 -3.46 2.71
C ASN A 20 12.20 -3.32 3.04
N PRO A 21 11.81 -3.42 4.32
CA PRO A 21 10.39 -3.37 4.70
C PRO A 21 9.78 -2.01 4.38
N GLU A 22 8.59 -2.04 3.81
CA GLU A 22 7.79 -0.85 3.54
C GLU A 22 7.00 -0.51 4.81
N LEU A 23 7.23 0.70 5.34
CA LEU A 23 6.64 1.12 6.61
C LEU A 23 5.36 1.93 6.42
N TYR A 24 5.13 2.46 5.21
CA TYR A 24 4.03 3.36 4.92
C TYR A 24 3.36 3.01 3.60
N PHE A 25 2.05 3.20 3.52
CA PHE A 25 1.29 3.10 2.28
C PHE A 25 0.27 4.23 2.13
N VAL A 26 -0.15 4.52 0.90
CA VAL A 26 -1.27 5.43 0.59
C VAL A 26 -2.16 4.81 -0.49
N ALA A 27 -3.47 4.80 -0.26
CA ALA A 27 -4.45 4.33 -1.25
C ALA A 27 -4.58 5.33 -2.41
N ARG A 28 -4.57 4.85 -3.65
CA ARG A 28 -4.69 5.69 -4.85
C ARG A 28 -6.13 6.07 -5.20
N GLY A 29 -7.10 5.32 -4.71
CA GLY A 29 -8.54 5.52 -4.98
C GLY A 29 -9.10 4.68 -6.14
N ASP A 30 -8.24 3.96 -6.86
CA ASP A 30 -8.56 3.02 -7.96
C ASP A 30 -8.53 1.54 -7.50
N GLY A 31 -8.53 1.30 -6.18
CA GLY A 31 -8.38 -0.03 -5.58
C GLY A 31 -6.92 -0.48 -5.36
N THR A 32 -5.94 0.34 -5.73
CA THR A 32 -4.51 0.03 -5.53
C THR A 32 -3.83 0.95 -4.50
N HIS A 33 -2.61 0.58 -4.10
CA HIS A 33 -1.82 1.28 -3.08
C HIS A 33 -0.41 1.60 -3.57
N LEU A 34 0.17 2.68 -3.04
CA LEU A 34 1.60 2.99 -3.17
C LEU A 34 2.26 2.76 -1.82
N PHE A 35 3.31 1.96 -1.80
CA PHE A 35 4.12 1.68 -0.62
C PHE A 35 5.40 2.52 -0.60
N SER A 36 5.96 2.73 0.59
CA SER A 36 7.15 3.57 0.81
C SER A 36 7.86 3.19 2.11
N ARG A 37 9.16 3.46 2.17
CA ARG A 37 10.02 3.06 3.29
C ARG A 37 10.26 4.20 4.26
N THR A 38 10.19 5.45 3.78
CA THR A 38 10.42 6.64 4.60
C THR A 38 9.20 7.54 4.65
N LEU A 39 9.08 8.32 5.72
CA LEU A 39 8.02 9.32 5.86
C LEU A 39 8.08 10.39 4.74
N ILE A 40 9.28 10.72 4.26
CA ILE A 40 9.47 11.67 3.16
C ILE A 40 8.87 11.13 1.86
N GLU A 41 9.17 9.87 1.51
CA GLU A 41 8.59 9.19 0.35
C GLU A 41 7.05 9.10 0.48
N HIS A 42 6.54 8.74 1.67
CA HIS A 42 5.12 8.70 1.95
C HIS A 42 4.43 10.04 1.70
N ASN A 43 4.99 11.13 2.21
CA ASN A 43 4.44 12.47 2.04
C ASN A 43 4.42 12.92 0.57
N ARG A 44 5.46 12.58 -0.21
CA ARG A 44 5.47 12.80 -1.67
C ARG A 44 4.35 12.00 -2.35
N ASN A 45 4.18 10.74 -1.99
CA ASN A 45 3.12 9.88 -2.53
C ASN A 45 1.73 10.42 -2.19
N ARG A 46 1.51 10.91 -0.97
CA ARG A 46 0.24 11.56 -0.58
C ARG A 46 -0.07 12.77 -1.46
N ILE A 47 0.90 13.66 -1.69
CA ILE A 47 0.71 14.83 -2.55
C ILE A 47 0.41 14.40 -4.00
N ARG A 48 1.14 13.40 -4.52
CA ARG A 48 0.90 12.85 -5.86
C ARG A 48 -0.51 12.31 -6.02
N VAL A 49 -0.96 11.46 -5.09
CA VAL A 49 -2.32 10.91 -5.09
C VAL A 49 -3.35 12.03 -4.97
N LYS A 50 -3.14 13.02 -4.10
CA LYS A 50 -4.06 14.17 -3.98
C LYS A 50 -4.20 14.88 -5.33
N ARG A 51 -3.10 15.16 -6.04
CA ARG A 51 -3.13 15.82 -7.36
C ARG A 51 -3.88 14.99 -8.41
N LEU A 52 -3.68 13.67 -8.43
CA LEU A 52 -4.38 12.78 -9.36
C LEU A 52 -5.89 12.79 -9.11
N ARG A 53 -6.32 12.81 -7.84
CA ARG A 53 -7.75 12.86 -7.48
C ARG A 53 -8.45 14.17 -7.81
N HIS A 54 -7.73 15.28 -7.98
CA HIS A 54 -8.32 16.58 -8.33
C HIS A 54 -8.30 16.85 -9.84
N LYS A 55 -7.64 15.98 -10.63
CA LYS A 55 -7.60 16.08 -12.10
C LYS A 55 -8.66 15.24 -12.80
N ASN A 56 -9.39 14.43 -12.03
CA ASN A 56 -10.53 13.63 -12.48
C ASN A 56 -11.80 14.27 -11.93
#